data_AF-A0A2X4WMU3-F1
#
_entry.id   AF-A0A2X4WMU3-F1
#
_cell.length_a   1.000
_cell.length_b   1.000
_cell.length_c   1.000
_cell.angle_alpha   90.00
_cell.angle_beta   90.00
_cell.angle_gamma   90.00
#
_symmetry.space_group_name_H-M   'P 1'
#
loop_
_entity.id
_entity.type
_entity.pdbx_description
1 polymer ?
#
loop_
_entity_poly.entity_id
_entity_poly.type
_entity_poly.pdbx_seq_one_letter_code
_entity_poly.pdbx_strand_id
1 'polypeptide(L)'
;MKIDDLQLINVYSGAENYIKAENGDEFYVVTIAYFSKNVKGNLLVDTSESLTFEFFYPDQLPNNIVKSHKKILDEFLKNHYTRERI
;
A
#
# COMPACT_ATOMS: atom_id res chain seq x y z
N MET A 1 -7.22 -7.53 -13.54
CA MET A 1 -7.89 -6.60 -12.61
C MET A 1 -7.87 -5.18 -13.17
N LYS A 2 -8.94 -4.40 -12.99
CA LYS A 2 -8.99 -2.96 -13.27
C LYS A 2 -9.36 -2.22 -11.98
N ILE A 3 -8.70 -1.09 -11.73
CA ILE A 3 -8.96 -0.20 -10.59
C ILE A 3 -9.48 1.12 -11.16
N ASP A 4 -10.61 1.58 -10.66
CA ASP A 4 -11.21 2.87 -11.02
C ASP A 4 -11.30 3.76 -9.75
N ASP A 5 -11.64 5.05 -9.88
CA ASP A 5 -11.91 5.97 -8.76
C ASP A 5 -10.80 6.04 -7.70
N LEU A 6 -9.57 6.29 -8.15
CA LEU A 6 -8.43 6.49 -7.26
C LEU A 6 -8.61 7.77 -6.42
N GLN A 7 -8.54 7.61 -5.11
CA GLN A 7 -8.58 8.70 -4.14
C GLN A 7 -7.22 8.82 -3.47
N LEU A 8 -6.66 10.03 -3.42
CA LEU A 8 -5.37 10.27 -2.79
C LEU A 8 -5.49 10.04 -1.27
N ILE A 9 -4.61 9.21 -0.72
CA ILE A 9 -4.39 9.13 0.72
C ILE A 9 -3.49 10.30 1.10
N ASN A 10 -2.24 10.29 0.60
CA ASN A 10 -1.23 11.30 0.93
C ASN A 10 0.00 11.22 -0.01
N VAL A 11 0.87 12.23 0.10
CA VAL A 11 2.23 12.25 -0.44
C VAL A 11 3.22 12.15 0.73
N TYR A 12 3.93 11.04 0.82
CA TYR A 12 4.97 10.80 1.81
C TYR A 12 6.32 11.22 1.21
N SER A 13 6.96 12.21 1.81
CA SER A 13 8.25 12.76 1.37
C SER A 13 8.99 13.33 2.57
N GLY A 14 10.19 13.88 2.35
CA GLY A 14 10.98 14.47 3.43
C GLY A 14 12.11 13.58 3.92
N ALA A 15 12.89 14.10 4.87
CA ALA A 15 14.13 13.50 5.34
C ALA A 15 13.92 12.11 5.98
N GLU A 16 12.72 11.84 6.50
CA GLU A 16 12.34 10.55 7.07
C GLU A 16 12.22 9.42 6.05
N ASN A 17 12.24 9.73 4.75
CA ASN A 17 12.20 8.76 3.65
C ASN A 17 13.58 8.59 2.98
N TYR A 18 14.65 8.94 3.70
CA TYR A 18 16.01 8.61 3.31
C TYR A 18 16.23 7.09 3.30
N ILE A 19 16.79 6.59 2.21
CA ILE A 19 17.19 5.20 2.04
C ILE A 19 18.65 5.17 1.57
N LYS A 20 19.40 4.24 2.17
CA LYS A 20 20.71 3.83 1.68
C LYS A 20 20.61 2.40 1.19
N ALA A 21 20.80 2.19 -0.12
CA ALA A 21 20.79 0.87 -0.72
C ALA A 21 22.06 0.08 -0.32
N GLU A 22 22.02 -1.25 -0.48
CA GLU A 22 23.14 -2.13 -0.13
C GLU A 22 24.43 -1.80 -0.92
N ASN A 23 24.28 -1.27 -2.13
CA ASN A 23 25.38 -0.80 -2.97
C ASN A 23 25.97 0.55 -2.53
N GLY A 24 25.41 1.18 -1.49
CA GLY A 24 25.86 2.46 -0.95
C GLY A 24 25.15 3.70 -1.51
N ASP A 25 24.26 3.54 -2.50
CA ASP A 25 23.52 4.66 -3.08
C ASP A 25 22.52 5.24 -2.08
N GLU A 26 22.45 6.57 -2.06
CA GLU A 26 21.62 7.33 -1.12
C GLU A 26 20.55 8.11 -1.88
N PHE A 27 19.29 7.97 -1.46
CA PHE A 27 18.17 8.65 -2.08
C PHE A 27 17.04 8.93 -1.10
N TYR A 28 16.26 9.97 -1.38
CA TYR A 28 15.05 10.31 -0.65
C TYR A 28 13.85 9.86 -1.47
N VAL A 29 13.08 8.91 -0.94
CA VAL A 29 11.90 8.39 -1.64
C VAL A 29 10.72 9.34 -1.46
N VAL A 30 10.05 9.63 -2.56
CA VAL A 30 8.70 10.22 -2.55
C VAL A 30 7.71 9.13 -2.91
N THR A 31 6.76 8.86 -2.02
CA THR A 31 5.68 7.89 -2.25
C THR A 31 4.34 8.59 -2.30
N ILE A 32 3.61 8.41 -3.39
CA ILE A 32 2.24 8.91 -3.53
C ILE A 32 1.30 7.71 -3.39
N ALA A 33 0.48 7.70 -2.34
CA ALA A 33 -0.40 6.57 -2.08
C ALA A 33 -1.86 6.93 -2.41
N TYR A 34 -2.54 6.02 -3.11
CA TYR A 34 -3.94 6.12 -3.45
C TYR A 34 -4.70 4.91 -2.90
N PHE A 35 -6.00 5.06 -2.69
CA PHE A 35 -6.92 3.94 -2.45
C PHE A 35 -8.08 3.97 -3.45
N SER A 36 -8.75 2.83 -3.60
CA SER A 36 -10.01 2.73 -4.33
C SER A 36 -10.90 1.68 -3.68
N LYS A 37 -12.22 1.89 -3.78
CA LYS A 37 -13.24 0.91 -3.41
C LYS A 37 -13.77 0.13 -4.63
N ASN A 38 -13.40 0.57 -5.83
CA ASN A 38 -13.96 0.10 -7.10
C ASN A 38 -12.93 -0.74 -7.85
N VAL A 39 -12.84 -2.01 -7.45
CA VAL A 39 -12.00 -3.02 -8.10
C VAL A 39 -12.87 -3.96 -8.94
N LYS A 40 -12.49 -4.18 -10.20
CA LYS A 40 -13.23 -5.03 -11.15
C LYS A 40 -12.35 -6.10 -11.78
N GLY A 41 -12.96 -7.25 -12.09
CA GLY A 41 -12.32 -8.39 -12.74
C GLY A 41 -11.60 -9.33 -11.78
N ASN A 42 -10.95 -10.35 -12.32
CA ASN A 42 -10.32 -11.41 -11.54
C ASN A 42 -8.89 -11.03 -11.09
N LEU A 43 -8.50 -11.56 -9.93
CA LEU A 43 -7.11 -11.65 -9.48
C LEU A 43 -6.35 -12.53 -10.46
N LEU A 44 -5.36 -11.96 -11.14
CA LEU A 44 -4.41 -12.70 -11.97
C LEU A 44 -3.04 -12.37 -11.42
N VAL A 45 -2.34 -13.37 -10.92
CA VAL A 45 -0.97 -13.22 -10.42
C VAL A 45 -0.04 -13.29 -11.61
N ASP A 46 0.73 -12.23 -11.83
CA ASP A 46 1.89 -12.32 -12.70
C ASP A 46 3.04 -12.97 -11.91
N THR A 47 3.34 -14.21 -12.25
CA THR A 47 4.37 -15.00 -11.56
C THR A 47 5.79 -14.51 -11.83
N SER A 48 5.99 -13.58 -12.77
CA SER A 48 7.30 -12.97 -13.03
C SER A 48 7.71 -11.94 -11.96
N GLU A 49 6.73 -11.26 -11.37
CA GLU A 49 6.96 -10.18 -10.39
C GLU A 49 6.43 -10.51 -9.00
N SER A 50 5.50 -11.46 -8.88
CA SER A 50 4.79 -11.74 -7.64
C SER A 50 4.76 -13.24 -7.32
N LEU A 51 5.08 -13.57 -6.07
CA LEU A 51 4.93 -14.92 -5.54
C LEU A 51 3.47 -15.23 -5.16
N THR A 52 2.74 -14.23 -4.66
CA THR A 52 1.38 -14.36 -4.14
C THR A 52 0.61 -13.05 -4.29
N PHE A 53 -0.71 -13.12 -4.45
CA PHE A 53 -1.57 -11.93 -4.46
C PHE A 53 -2.94 -12.28 -3.86
N GLU A 54 -3.23 -11.72 -2.68
CA GLU A 54 -4.38 -12.09 -1.85
C GLU A 54 -5.03 -10.86 -1.23
N PHE A 55 -6.34 -10.95 -0.94
CA PHE A 55 -7.07 -9.94 -0.17
C PHE A 55 -7.08 -10.31 1.31
N PHE A 56 -6.88 -9.30 2.16
CA PHE A 56 -6.91 -9.44 3.61
C PHE A 56 -7.96 -8.49 4.20
N TYR A 57 -8.67 -8.96 5.23
CA TYR A 57 -9.40 -8.05 6.10
C TYR A 57 -8.41 -7.24 6.95
N PRO A 58 -8.76 -6.01 7.38
CA PRO A 58 -7.84 -5.17 8.17
C PRO A 58 -7.30 -5.81 9.46
N ASP A 59 -8.08 -6.71 10.09
CA ASP A 59 -7.71 -7.46 11.29
C ASP A 59 -6.98 -8.78 10.99
N GLN A 60 -6.76 -9.09 9.71
CA GLN A 60 -6.04 -10.28 9.23
C GLN A 60 -4.79 -9.91 8.42
N LEU A 61 -4.34 -8.65 8.49
CA LEU A 61 -3.11 -8.22 7.83
C LEU A 61 -1.90 -9.02 8.34
N PRO A 62 -0.96 -9.40 7.45
CA PRO A 62 0.23 -10.13 7.86
C PRO A 62 1.11 -9.28 8.79
N ASN A 63 1.87 -9.95 9.66
CA ASN A 63 2.76 -9.27 10.61
C ASN A 63 4.03 -8.71 9.94
N ASN A 64 4.46 -9.31 8.83
CA ASN A 64 5.69 -8.97 8.11
C ASN A 64 5.45 -7.92 7.01
N ILE A 65 4.92 -6.76 7.37
CA ILE A 65 4.72 -5.64 6.43
C ILE A 65 5.91 -4.67 6.53
N VAL A 66 6.45 -4.26 5.38
CA VAL A 66 7.50 -3.23 5.31
C VAL A 66 7.01 -1.96 6.01
N LYS A 67 7.86 -1.38 6.87
CA LYS A 67 7.49 -0.27 7.77
C LYS A 67 6.83 0.93 7.06
N SER A 68 7.32 1.33 5.89
CA SER A 68 6.74 2.42 5.10
C SER A 68 5.32 2.08 4.61
N HIS A 69 5.09 0.85 4.15
CA HIS A 69 3.78 0.37 3.72
C HIS A 69 2.81 0.29 4.91
N LYS A 70 3.29 -0.14 6.09
CA LYS A 70 2.47 -0.19 7.30
C LYS A 70 1.98 1.20 7.70
N LYS A 71 2.83 2.23 7.62
CA LYS A 71 2.43 3.63 7.86
C LYS A 71 1.29 4.08 6.93
N ILE A 72 1.38 3.74 5.64
CA ILE A 72 0.35 4.06 4.64
C ILE A 72 -0.97 3.34 4.97
N LEU A 73 -0.90 2.05 5.32
CA LEU A 73 -2.06 1.26 5.70
C LEU A 73 -2.73 1.81 6.97
N ASP A 74 -1.95 2.18 7.98
CA ASP A 74 -2.48 2.71 9.24
C ASP A 74 -3.18 4.06 9.01
N GLU A 75 -2.63 4.93 8.16
CA GLU A 75 -3.27 6.19 7.77
C GLU A 75 -4.58 5.96 7.00
N PHE A 76 -4.56 5.05 6.03
CA PHE A 76 -5.77 4.64 5.30
C PHE A 76 -6.85 4.11 6.25
N LEU A 77 -6.49 3.18 7.14
CA LEU A 77 -7.44 2.56 8.07
C LEU A 77 -8.01 3.57 9.07
N LYS A 78 -7.22 4.57 9.47
CA LYS A 78 -7.66 5.61 10.40
C LYS A 78 -8.58 6.64 9.74
N ASN A 79 -8.27 7.08 8.53
CA ASN A 79 -8.89 8.26 7.93
C ASN A 79 -9.93 7.94 6.84
N HIS A 80 -9.83 6.77 6.19
CA HIS A 80 -10.60 6.45 4.99
C HIS A 80 -11.38 5.13 5.09
N TYR A 81 -11.04 4.27 6.05
CA TYR A 81 -11.77 3.03 6.30
C TYR A 81 -12.83 3.22 7.39
N THR A 82 -14.09 2.91 7.05
CA THR A 82 -15.19 2.83 8.02
C THR A 82 -15.70 1.40 8.00
N ARG A 83 -15.78 0.73 9.15
CA ARG A 83 -16.48 -0.56 9.24
C ARG A 83 -17.96 -0.30 8.99
N GLU A 84 -18.47 -0.72 7.85
CA GLU A 84 -19.91 -0.89 7.69
C GLU A 84 -20.32 -2.05 8.60
N ARG A 85 -21.08 -1.73 9.66
CA ARG A 85 -21.71 -2.74 10.51
C ARG A 85 -22.84 -3.35 9.68
N ILE A 86 -22.66 -4.61 9.26
CA ILE A 86 -23.77 -5.48 8.83
C ILE A 86 -24.39 -6.08 10.08
#